data_AF-A0A922M6A9-F1
#
_entry.id   AF-A0A922M6A9-F1
#
_cell.length_a   1.000
_cell.length_b   1.000
_cell.length_c   1.000
_cell.angle_alpha   90.00
_cell.angle_beta   90.00
_cell.angle_gamma   90.00
#
_symmetry.space_group_name_H-M   'P 1'
#
loop_
_entity.id
_entity.type
_entity.pdbx_description
1 polymer ?
#
loop_
_entity_poly.entity_id
_entity_poly.type
_entity_poly.pdbx_seq_one_letter_code
_entity_poly.pdbx_strand_id
1 'polypeptide(L)'
;MSSLTVWYLAKGIDLNTISEDFLIGRSTAYDIVKHTCIQLGKNCKIPTQKDYNKEAVPRGTYEEQVAIYEGVDISVTCWKDNKQVVLASTYVGAEPAGSVSRYDKKQKRMIEITCPKIIKDYNAHMGGVDLMDSFLGRYRIRVKSRKWYIRLFYHMLDMATINSWVLYKKANKNRSQKLMSLADFRSELANTLCLYKSSEIVRRGRLSTQSIDREIRGKKTQGTYEASPK
;
A
#
# COMPACT_ATOMS: atom_id res chain seq x y z
N MET A 1 -23.23 5.97 7.17
CA MET A 1 -22.62 6.55 8.38
C MET A 1 -21.74 5.50 9.02
N SER A 2 -20.44 5.58 8.77
CA SER A 2 -19.41 5.00 9.65
C SER A 2 -18.18 5.85 9.40
N SER A 3 -18.06 6.82 10.30
CA SER A 3 -16.95 7.75 10.46
C SER A 3 -15.63 7.00 10.49
N LEU A 4 -14.65 7.41 9.68
CA LEU A 4 -13.24 7.17 9.96
C LEU A 4 -12.49 8.49 9.75
N THR A 5 -12.08 8.98 10.91
CA THR A 5 -11.45 10.24 11.28
C THR A 5 -10.14 10.52 10.54
N VAL A 6 -9.97 11.80 10.21
CA VAL A 6 -8.77 12.48 9.71
C VAL A 6 -7.60 12.36 10.70
N TRP A 7 -6.37 12.27 10.20
CA TRP A 7 -5.16 12.62 10.96
C TRP A 7 -4.21 13.48 10.14
N TYR A 8 -3.82 14.62 10.70
CA TYR A 8 -2.52 15.25 10.55
C TYR A 8 -2.23 16.08 11.81
N LEU A 9 -1.15 15.77 12.53
CA LEU A 9 -0.06 16.72 12.86
C LEU A 9 1.04 16.05 13.70
N ALA A 10 2.29 16.42 13.36
CA ALA A 10 3.49 16.53 14.19
C ALA A 10 3.71 15.53 15.34
N LYS A 11 4.58 14.54 15.08
CA LYS A 11 5.71 14.19 15.97
C LYS A 11 6.61 13.17 15.28
N GLY A 12 7.81 13.62 14.86
CA GLY A 12 9.02 12.80 14.76
C GLY A 12 8.88 11.40 14.13
N ILE A 13 8.40 11.31 12.89
CA ILE A 13 8.50 10.07 12.11
C ILE A 13 9.18 10.43 10.77
N ASP A 14 10.31 9.78 10.51
CA ASP A 14 10.88 9.62 9.17
C ASP A 14 9.80 9.04 8.25
N LEU A 15 9.15 9.89 7.43
CA LEU A 15 8.09 9.45 6.52
C LEU A 15 8.48 9.80 5.09
N ASN A 16 9.18 8.85 4.47
CA ASN A 16 9.18 8.61 3.01
C ASN A 16 7.77 8.23 2.48
N THR A 17 6.70 8.70 3.12
CA THR A 17 5.31 8.38 2.79
C THR A 17 4.81 9.40 1.78
N ILE A 18 5.08 9.10 0.52
CA ILE A 18 4.42 9.74 -0.61
C ILE A 18 2.96 9.31 -0.53
N SER A 19 2.08 10.24 -0.15
CA SER A 19 0.65 9.96 -0.10
C SER A 19 0.12 9.80 -1.51
N GLU A 20 -0.25 8.57 -1.87
CA GLU A 20 -1.12 8.33 -3.00
C GLU A 20 -2.53 8.83 -2.63
N ASP A 21 -2.90 9.99 -3.18
CA ASP A 21 -4.24 10.56 -3.07
C ASP A 21 -5.25 9.72 -3.86
N PHE A 22 -5.63 8.56 -3.31
CA PHE A 22 -6.78 7.80 -3.76
C PHE A 22 -8.06 8.11 -2.95
N LEU A 23 -7.96 8.85 -1.83
CA LEU A 23 -9.10 9.17 -0.96
C LEU A 23 -9.23 10.64 -0.53
N ILE A 24 -8.48 11.55 -1.16
CA ILE A 24 -8.60 12.98 -0.90
C ILE A 24 -9.12 13.60 -2.19
N GLY A 25 -10.41 13.94 -2.21
CA GLY A 25 -11.02 14.62 -3.36
C GLY A 25 -10.22 15.87 -3.72
N ARG A 26 -10.32 16.33 -4.97
CA ARG A 26 -9.71 17.60 -5.42
C ARG A 26 -9.96 18.78 -4.48
N SER A 27 -11.00 18.76 -3.65
CA SER A 27 -11.23 19.78 -2.62
C SER A 27 -10.19 19.71 -1.49
N THR A 28 -9.91 18.55 -0.92
CA THR A 28 -9.17 18.45 0.35
C THR A 28 -7.67 18.64 0.22
N ALA A 29 -7.05 18.29 -0.91
CA ALA A 29 -5.65 18.65 -1.18
C ALA A 29 -5.51 20.18 -1.39
N TYR A 30 -6.49 20.80 -2.07
CA TYR A 30 -6.60 22.25 -2.15
C TYR A 30 -6.85 22.86 -0.78
N ASP A 31 -7.66 22.25 0.08
CA ASP A 31 -7.95 22.76 1.42
C ASP A 31 -6.75 22.61 2.36
N ILE A 32 -5.91 21.58 2.21
CA ILE A 32 -4.63 21.44 2.93
C ILE A 32 -3.61 22.47 2.41
N VAL A 33 -3.47 22.63 1.10
CA VAL A 33 -2.62 23.67 0.49
C VAL A 33 -3.14 25.06 0.84
N LYS A 34 -4.45 25.25 0.94
CA LYS A 34 -5.09 26.51 1.32
C LYS A 34 -4.98 26.75 2.82
N HIS A 35 -5.07 25.74 3.68
CA HIS A 35 -4.81 25.87 5.13
C HIS A 35 -3.34 26.19 5.39
N THR A 36 -2.42 25.49 4.72
CA THR A 36 -0.98 25.82 4.76
C THR A 36 -0.72 27.19 4.14
N CYS A 37 -1.42 27.59 3.05
CA CYS A 37 -1.36 28.94 2.50
C CYS A 37 -1.99 30.03 3.40
N ILE A 38 -3.04 29.69 4.15
CA ILE A 38 -3.67 30.57 5.16
C ILE A 38 -2.69 30.79 6.31
N GLN A 39 -1.93 29.76 6.72
CA GLN A 39 -0.85 29.87 7.71
C GLN A 39 0.44 30.51 7.17
N LEU A 40 0.69 30.44 5.85
CA LEU A 40 1.74 31.18 5.14
C LEU A 40 1.49 32.70 5.05
N GLY A 41 0.33 33.18 5.48
CA GLY A 41 -0.02 34.60 5.51
C GLY A 41 -0.43 35.19 4.16
N LYS A 42 -0.55 36.53 4.09
CA LYS A 42 -1.11 37.31 2.96
C LYS A 42 -0.31 37.24 1.64
N ASN A 43 0.80 36.50 1.59
CA ASN A 43 1.70 36.39 0.44
C ASN A 43 1.74 34.96 -0.16
N CYS A 44 0.65 34.18 -0.08
CA CYS A 44 0.56 32.94 -0.85
C CYS A 44 0.55 33.30 -2.35
N LYS A 45 1.66 33.02 -3.04
CA LYS A 45 1.85 33.30 -4.47
C LYS A 45 1.30 32.17 -5.35
N ILE A 46 0.79 31.10 -4.74
CA ILE A 46 0.31 29.93 -5.47
C ILE A 46 -0.94 30.33 -6.29
N PRO A 47 -0.89 30.18 -7.62
CA PRO A 47 -1.97 30.62 -8.48
C PRO A 47 -3.20 29.73 -8.33
N THR A 48 -4.38 30.32 -8.41
CA THR A 48 -5.64 29.59 -8.33
C THR A 48 -5.83 28.72 -9.57
N GLN A 49 -6.52 27.58 -9.43
CA GLN A 49 -6.81 26.65 -10.54
C GLN A 49 -7.45 27.31 -11.77
N LYS A 50 -8.29 28.32 -11.57
CA LYS A 50 -8.92 29.07 -12.67
C LYS A 50 -7.91 29.90 -13.45
N ASP A 51 -6.92 30.48 -12.79
CA ASP A 51 -5.90 31.31 -13.41
C ASP A 51 -4.84 30.46 -14.09
N TYR A 52 -4.41 29.40 -13.41
CA TYR A 52 -3.37 28.51 -13.90
C TYR A 52 -3.83 27.58 -15.04
N ASN A 53 -5.13 27.40 -15.22
CA ASN A 53 -5.68 26.63 -16.33
C ASN A 53 -5.99 27.43 -17.60
N LYS A 54 -5.78 28.75 -17.59
CA LYS A 54 -5.95 29.60 -18.78
C LYS A 54 -4.97 29.19 -19.88
N GLU A 55 -5.39 29.29 -21.14
CA GLU A 55 -4.54 28.98 -22.30
C GLU A 55 -3.33 29.91 -22.41
N ALA A 56 -3.41 31.10 -21.80
CA ALA A 56 -2.32 32.06 -21.75
C ALA A 56 -1.11 31.58 -20.93
N VAL A 57 -1.30 30.65 -19.99
CA VAL A 57 -0.20 30.08 -19.20
C VAL A 57 0.46 28.96 -20.00
N PRO A 58 1.75 29.09 -20.38
CA PRO A 58 2.43 28.06 -21.14
C PRO A 58 2.53 26.74 -20.36
N ARG A 59 2.45 25.61 -21.07
CA ARG A 59 2.71 24.29 -20.50
C ARG A 59 4.18 24.19 -20.07
N GLY A 60 4.42 23.62 -18.90
CA GLY A 60 5.74 23.54 -18.28
C GLY A 60 6.03 24.66 -17.29
N THR A 61 5.18 25.70 -17.21
CA THR A 61 5.28 26.74 -16.17
C THR A 61 5.14 26.10 -14.79
N TYR A 62 6.01 26.49 -13.85
CA TYR A 62 5.90 26.11 -12.45
C TYR A 62 6.20 27.30 -11.55
N GLU A 63 5.64 27.24 -10.35
CA GLU A 63 5.91 28.19 -9.28
C GLU A 63 6.07 27.41 -7.98
N GLU A 64 7.07 27.78 -7.18
CA GLU A 64 7.33 27.18 -5.87
C GLU A 64 7.17 28.22 -4.77
N GLN A 65 6.60 27.80 -3.65
CA GLN A 65 6.58 28.57 -2.42
C GLN A 65 7.04 27.69 -1.25
N VAL A 66 8.00 28.20 -0.49
CA VAL A 66 8.49 27.52 0.71
C VAL A 66 7.89 28.19 1.95
N ALA A 67 7.41 27.35 2.86
CA ALA A 67 6.83 27.69 4.15
C ALA A 67 7.69 27.11 5.26
N ILE A 68 7.69 27.75 6.44
CA ILE A 68 8.18 27.10 7.66
C ILE A 68 6.97 26.83 8.54
N TYR A 69 6.76 25.57 8.90
CA TYR A 69 5.71 25.15 9.80
C TYR A 69 6.31 24.34 10.96
N GLU A 70 6.15 24.84 12.18
CA GLU A 70 6.71 24.22 13.39
C GLU A 70 8.23 23.91 13.29
N GLY A 71 8.98 24.77 12.59
CA GLY A 71 10.42 24.59 12.38
C GLY A 71 10.80 23.63 11.25
N VAL A 72 9.82 23.17 10.46
CA VAL A 72 10.04 22.31 9.28
C VAL A 72 9.74 23.10 8.01
N ASP A 73 10.66 23.04 7.06
CA ASP A 73 10.47 23.62 5.73
C ASP A 73 9.52 22.74 4.90
N ILE A 74 8.46 23.35 4.39
CA ILE A 74 7.49 22.73 3.48
C ILE A 74 7.55 23.50 2.15
N SER A 75 7.95 22.81 1.08
CA SER A 75 7.82 23.33 -0.28
C SER A 75 6.46 22.96 -0.85
N VAL A 76 5.78 23.94 -1.42
CA VAL A 76 4.58 23.74 -2.24
C VAL A 76 4.89 24.19 -3.66
N THR A 77 4.85 23.24 -4.59
CA THR A 77 5.12 23.47 -6.00
C THR A 77 3.86 23.30 -6.83
N CYS A 78 3.56 24.30 -7.64
CA CYS A 78 2.51 24.29 -8.63
C CYS A 78 3.11 24.13 -10.02
N TRP A 79 2.61 23.20 -10.84
CA TRP A 79 3.10 22.93 -12.19
C TRP A 79 1.97 22.79 -13.21
N LYS A 80 2.16 23.37 -14.39
CA LYS A 80 1.18 23.36 -15.48
C LYS A 80 1.54 22.29 -16.49
N ASP A 81 0.81 21.17 -16.44
CA ASP A 81 0.74 20.24 -17.57
C ASP A 81 -0.50 20.55 -18.43
N ASN A 82 -1.33 19.56 -18.77
CA ASN A 82 -2.64 19.82 -19.36
C ASN A 82 -3.54 20.58 -18.38
N LYS A 83 -3.45 20.22 -17.10
CA LYS A 83 -4.12 20.87 -15.97
C LYS A 83 -3.08 21.22 -14.90
N GLN A 84 -3.44 22.13 -14.01
CA GLN A 84 -2.64 22.43 -12.82
C GLN A 84 -2.48 21.17 -11.96
N VAL A 85 -1.23 20.91 -11.57
CA VAL A 85 -0.83 19.94 -10.56
C VAL A 85 -0.20 20.72 -9.42
N VAL A 86 -0.62 20.45 -8.19
CA VAL A 86 -0.04 21.06 -6.99
C VAL A 86 0.48 19.94 -6.11
N LEU A 87 1.74 20.02 -5.70
CA LEU A 87 2.39 19.08 -4.80
C LEU A 87 2.95 19.85 -3.60
N ALA A 88 2.87 19.25 -2.42
CA ALA A 88 3.52 19.73 -1.22
C ALA A 88 4.49 18.66 -0.72
N SER A 89 5.67 19.06 -0.27
CA SER A 89 6.73 18.16 0.19
C SER A 89 7.61 18.84 1.22
N THR A 90 8.02 18.09 2.24
CA THR A 90 9.06 18.47 3.20
C THR A 90 10.45 17.96 2.79
N TYR A 91 10.53 17.23 1.68
CA TYR A 91 11.75 16.52 1.27
C TYR A 91 12.40 17.15 0.04
N VAL A 92 11.61 17.45 -1.00
CA VAL A 92 12.10 17.88 -2.31
C VAL A 92 11.27 19.04 -2.82
N GLY A 93 11.96 20.09 -3.27
CA GLY A 93 11.39 21.26 -3.91
C GLY A 93 11.36 21.19 -5.45
N ALA A 94 11.21 22.34 -6.09
CA ALA A 94 11.11 22.43 -7.54
C ALA A 94 12.45 22.23 -8.26
N GLU A 95 13.55 22.67 -7.66
CA GLU A 95 14.89 22.61 -8.24
C GLU A 95 15.68 21.34 -7.87
N PRO A 96 16.58 20.84 -8.72
CA PRO A 96 16.85 21.32 -10.08
C PRO A 96 15.73 20.93 -11.05
N ALA A 97 15.18 21.91 -11.75
CA ALA A 97 14.20 21.67 -12.79
C ALA A 97 14.87 20.91 -13.95
N GLY A 98 14.21 19.86 -14.44
CA GLY A 98 14.68 19.16 -15.63
C GLY A 98 13.60 19.11 -16.70
N SER A 99 13.87 18.42 -17.78
CA SER A 99 12.87 18.27 -18.85
C SER A 99 12.10 16.96 -18.75
N VAL A 100 10.89 16.94 -19.30
CA VAL A 100 10.13 15.71 -19.57
C VAL A 100 9.50 15.79 -20.96
N SER A 101 9.55 14.69 -21.71
CA SER A 101 8.91 14.59 -23.01
C SER A 101 7.42 14.27 -22.84
N ARG A 102 6.57 15.07 -23.48
CA ARG A 102 5.11 14.91 -23.44
C ARG A 102 4.50 15.11 -24.80
N TYR A 103 3.48 14.31 -25.10
CA TYR A 103 2.69 14.51 -26.31
C TYR A 103 1.82 15.77 -26.15
N ASP A 104 1.84 16.63 -27.16
CA ASP A 104 0.92 17.74 -27.30
C ASP A 104 -0.13 17.42 -28.37
N LYS A 105 -1.41 17.43 -27.95
CA LYS A 105 -2.54 17.16 -28.85
C LYS A 105 -2.75 18.27 -29.88
N LYS A 106 -2.41 19.53 -29.55
CA LYS A 106 -2.58 20.67 -30.46
C LYS A 106 -1.57 20.61 -31.61
N GLN A 107 -0.31 20.34 -31.29
CA GLN A 107 0.79 20.26 -32.26
C GLN A 107 0.99 18.84 -32.83
N LYS A 108 0.27 17.84 -32.31
CA LYS A 108 0.36 16.41 -32.67
C LYS A 108 1.78 15.84 -32.64
N ARG A 109 2.64 16.38 -31.78
CA ARG A 109 4.05 15.99 -31.66
C ARG A 109 4.47 15.85 -30.20
N MET A 110 5.60 15.19 -29.98
CA MET A 110 6.27 15.19 -28.69
C MET A 110 6.96 16.53 -28.50
N ILE A 111 6.67 17.19 -27.38
CA ILE A 111 7.31 18.42 -26.96
C ILE A 111 8.09 18.17 -25.66
N GLU A 112 9.17 18.90 -25.49
CA GLU A 112 9.93 18.92 -24.26
C GLU A 112 9.40 20.05 -23.37
N ILE A 113 9.01 19.71 -22.14
CA ILE A 113 8.49 20.68 -21.19
C ILE A 113 9.34 20.65 -19.92
N THR A 114 9.52 21.83 -19.32
CA THR A 114 10.16 21.95 -18.02
C THR A 114 9.32 21.25 -16.96
N CYS A 115 9.98 20.51 -16.09
CA CYS A 115 9.41 19.62 -15.10
C CYS A 115 10.20 19.73 -13.79
N PRO A 116 9.56 20.27 -12.74
CA PRO A 116 10.16 20.36 -11.41
C PRO A 116 10.63 19.01 -10.87
N LYS A 117 11.68 19.01 -10.06
CA LYS A 117 12.25 17.82 -9.43
C LYS A 117 11.22 17.05 -8.59
N ILE A 118 10.43 17.76 -7.78
CA ILE A 118 9.32 17.19 -7.00
C ILE A 118 8.34 16.37 -7.85
N ILE A 119 8.02 16.80 -9.07
CA ILE A 119 7.11 16.07 -9.97
C ILE A 119 7.78 14.78 -10.47
N LYS A 120 9.08 14.81 -10.76
CA LYS A 120 9.83 13.62 -11.19
C LYS A 120 9.91 12.60 -10.06
N ASP A 121 10.21 13.04 -8.85
CA ASP A 121 10.37 12.16 -7.69
C ASP A 121 9.03 11.56 -7.26
N TYR A 122 7.97 12.37 -7.28
CA TYR A 122 6.62 11.86 -7.11
C TYR A 122 6.35 10.73 -8.12
N ASN A 123 6.46 10.99 -9.43
CA ASN A 123 6.16 9.97 -10.43
C ASN A 123 7.08 8.73 -10.37
N ALA A 124 8.32 8.87 -9.90
CA ALA A 124 9.26 7.76 -9.77
C ALA A 124 8.90 6.79 -8.63
N HIS A 125 8.23 7.30 -7.60
CA HIS A 125 7.88 6.56 -6.41
C HIS A 125 6.38 6.27 -6.28
N MET A 126 5.54 6.92 -7.09
CA MET A 126 4.13 6.60 -7.26
C MET A 126 3.93 5.26 -7.97
N GLY A 127 2.78 4.64 -7.73
CA GLY A 127 2.39 3.38 -8.39
C GLY A 127 2.84 2.13 -7.64
N GLY A 128 3.37 2.29 -6.42
CA GLY A 128 3.66 1.17 -5.53
C GLY A 128 2.40 0.41 -5.14
N VAL A 129 1.31 1.12 -4.85
CA VAL A 129 0.02 0.51 -4.52
C VAL A 129 -0.62 -0.11 -5.75
N ASP A 130 -0.66 0.61 -6.88
CA ASP A 130 -1.19 0.08 -8.15
C ASP A 130 -0.48 -1.22 -8.56
N LEU A 131 0.85 -1.30 -8.35
CA LEU A 131 1.63 -2.50 -8.63
C LEU A 131 1.27 -3.63 -7.67
N MET A 132 1.12 -3.35 -6.38
CA MET A 132 0.64 -4.31 -5.39
C MET A 132 -0.76 -4.83 -5.75
N ASP A 133 -1.69 -3.94 -6.07
CA ASP A 133 -3.06 -4.27 -6.48
C ASP A 133 -3.08 -5.10 -7.77
N SER A 134 -2.19 -4.78 -8.71
CA SER A 134 -1.98 -5.58 -9.91
C SER A 134 -1.50 -7.00 -9.58
N PHE A 135 -0.56 -7.17 -8.64
CA PHE A 135 -0.11 -8.51 -8.21
C PHE A 135 -1.20 -9.27 -7.45
N LEU A 136 -1.91 -8.59 -6.55
CA LEU A 136 -3.06 -9.14 -5.84
C LEU A 136 -4.15 -9.61 -6.81
N GLY A 137 -4.44 -8.83 -7.85
CA GLY A 137 -5.45 -9.17 -8.85
C GLY A 137 -5.15 -10.46 -9.63
N ARG A 138 -3.86 -10.74 -9.90
CA ARG A 138 -3.45 -11.92 -10.71
C ARG A 138 -3.60 -13.25 -9.97
N TYR A 139 -3.22 -13.31 -8.69
CA TYR A 139 -3.14 -14.56 -7.93
C TYR A 139 -3.96 -14.55 -6.64
N ARG A 140 -5.04 -13.76 -6.61
CA ARG A 140 -5.92 -13.60 -5.43
C ARG A 140 -6.44 -14.95 -4.90
N ILE A 141 -6.26 -15.20 -3.61
CA ILE A 141 -6.87 -16.34 -2.93
C ILE A 141 -8.39 -16.06 -2.77
N ARG A 142 -9.21 -16.84 -3.47
CA ARG A 142 -10.68 -16.73 -3.42
C ARG A 142 -11.28 -17.80 -2.52
N VAL A 143 -11.57 -17.46 -1.26
CA VAL A 143 -12.30 -18.33 -0.34
C VAL A 143 -13.71 -17.81 -0.11
N LYS A 144 -14.71 -18.67 -0.38
CA LYS A 144 -16.11 -18.38 -0.09
C LYS A 144 -16.38 -18.66 1.39
N SER A 145 -16.62 -17.61 2.17
CA SER A 145 -16.98 -17.71 3.58
C SER A 145 -18.07 -16.70 3.92
N ARG A 146 -18.97 -17.07 4.84
CA ARG A 146 -19.98 -16.16 5.42
C ARG A 146 -19.37 -15.17 6.41
N LYS A 147 -18.19 -15.48 6.95
CA LYS A 147 -17.51 -14.66 7.96
C LYS A 147 -16.59 -13.65 7.28
N TRP A 148 -16.86 -12.36 7.47
CA TRP A 148 -16.16 -11.27 6.76
C TRP A 148 -14.65 -11.24 7.05
N TYR A 149 -14.24 -11.57 8.28
CA TYR A 149 -12.84 -11.53 8.71
C TYR A 149 -11.96 -12.56 7.98
N ILE A 150 -12.52 -13.65 7.46
CA ILE A 150 -11.79 -14.64 6.67
C ILE A 150 -11.26 -14.00 5.38
N ARG A 151 -12.01 -13.07 4.77
CA ARG A 151 -11.56 -12.33 3.59
C ARG A 151 -10.38 -11.43 3.90
N LEU A 152 -10.38 -10.80 5.08
CA LEU A 152 -9.27 -9.96 5.54
C LEU A 152 -8.02 -10.82 5.78
N PHE A 153 -8.16 -11.98 6.42
CA PHE A 153 -7.06 -12.91 6.65
C PHE A 153 -6.34 -13.32 5.36
N TYR A 154 -7.09 -13.79 4.35
CA TYR A 154 -6.48 -14.20 3.08
C TYR A 154 -5.89 -13.03 2.30
N HIS A 155 -6.46 -11.83 2.41
CA HIS A 155 -5.88 -10.64 1.82
C HIS A 155 -4.53 -10.29 2.46
N MET A 156 -4.41 -10.36 3.78
CA MET A 156 -3.14 -10.17 4.49
C MET A 156 -2.11 -11.25 4.11
N LEU A 157 -2.55 -12.51 3.97
CA LEU A 157 -1.68 -13.60 3.53
C LEU A 157 -1.14 -13.38 2.11
N ASP A 158 -2.00 -12.91 1.19
CA ASP A 158 -1.59 -12.57 -0.17
C ASP A 158 -0.58 -11.41 -0.19
N MET A 159 -0.83 -10.34 0.58
CA MET A 159 0.10 -9.21 0.73
C MET A 159 1.44 -9.67 1.30
N ALA A 160 1.42 -10.49 2.36
CA ALA A 160 2.64 -11.04 2.96
C ALA A 160 3.43 -11.85 1.93
N THR A 161 2.77 -12.71 1.15
CA THR A 161 3.41 -13.52 0.11
C THR A 161 4.07 -12.66 -0.97
N ILE A 162 3.39 -11.61 -1.43
CA ILE A 162 3.93 -10.67 -2.43
C ILE A 162 5.13 -9.91 -1.85
N ASN A 163 5.04 -9.44 -0.61
CA ASN A 163 6.14 -8.75 0.07
C ASN A 163 7.37 -9.66 0.21
N SER A 164 7.18 -10.93 0.58
CA SER A 164 8.24 -11.93 0.63
C SER A 164 8.91 -12.13 -0.73
N TRP A 165 8.12 -12.19 -1.82
CA TRP A 165 8.66 -12.31 -3.17
C TRP A 165 9.44 -11.06 -3.61
N VAL A 166 8.95 -9.87 -3.28
CA VAL A 166 9.67 -8.61 -3.55
C VAL A 166 11.00 -8.59 -2.79
N LEU A 167 11.02 -9.01 -1.52
CA LEU A 167 12.23 -9.11 -0.72
C LEU A 167 13.20 -10.15 -1.31
N TYR A 168 12.71 -11.32 -1.71
CA TYR A 168 13.49 -12.35 -2.39
C TYR A 168 14.18 -11.80 -3.66
N LYS A 169 13.45 -11.06 -4.50
CA LYS A 169 14.03 -10.43 -5.70
C LYS A 169 15.10 -9.40 -5.35
N LYS A 170 14.89 -8.59 -4.31
CA LYS A 170 15.89 -7.61 -3.85
C LYS A 170 17.16 -8.32 -3.34
N ALA A 171 17.01 -9.35 -2.52
CA ALA A 171 18.13 -10.11 -1.96
C ALA A 171 18.96 -10.87 -3.01
N ASN A 172 18.33 -11.30 -4.11
CA ASN A 172 18.98 -12.07 -5.16
C ASN A 172 19.31 -11.25 -6.41
N LYS A 173 19.11 -9.92 -6.39
CA LYS A 173 19.31 -9.03 -7.56
C LYS A 173 20.73 -9.08 -8.13
N ASN A 174 21.73 -9.30 -7.28
CA ASN A 174 23.15 -9.33 -7.66
C ASN A 174 23.68 -10.75 -7.93
N ARG A 175 22.83 -11.78 -7.85
CA ARG A 175 23.22 -13.15 -8.17
C ARG A 175 22.93 -13.40 -9.64
N SER A 176 23.85 -14.04 -10.35
CA SER A 176 23.70 -14.41 -11.78
C SER A 176 22.61 -15.47 -12.04
N GLN A 177 21.75 -15.75 -11.06
CA GLN A 177 20.68 -16.74 -11.15
C GLN A 177 19.40 -16.08 -11.65
N LYS A 178 18.67 -16.81 -12.50
CA LYS A 178 17.35 -16.39 -12.97
C LYS A 178 16.38 -16.31 -11.78
N LEU A 179 15.81 -15.13 -11.56
CA LEU A 179 14.81 -14.90 -10.51
C LEU A 179 13.50 -15.64 -10.85
N MET A 180 12.90 -16.27 -9.82
CA MET A 180 11.61 -16.95 -9.96
C MET A 180 10.47 -15.97 -10.24
N SER A 181 9.52 -16.39 -11.07
CA SER A 181 8.27 -15.65 -11.28
C SER A 181 7.41 -15.65 -10.01
N LEU A 182 6.43 -14.75 -9.91
CA LEU A 182 5.51 -14.72 -8.77
C LEU A 182 4.72 -16.03 -8.64
N ALA A 183 4.32 -16.65 -9.75
CA ALA A 183 3.61 -17.93 -9.74
C ALA A 183 4.50 -19.05 -9.19
N ASP A 184 5.72 -19.16 -9.68
CA ASP A 184 6.67 -20.22 -9.25
C ASP A 184 7.02 -20.05 -7.77
N PHE A 185 7.27 -18.81 -7.34
CA PHE A 185 7.53 -18.51 -5.94
C PHE A 185 6.36 -18.90 -5.03
N ARG A 186 5.13 -18.65 -5.46
CA ARG A 186 3.92 -19.05 -4.69
C ARG A 186 3.76 -20.57 -4.63
N SER A 187 4.01 -21.27 -5.75
CA SER A 187 3.98 -22.74 -5.77
C SER A 187 5.02 -23.34 -4.85
N GLU A 188 6.25 -22.81 -4.87
CA GLU A 188 7.33 -23.25 -3.99
C GLU A 188 7.02 -22.97 -2.52
N LEU A 189 6.47 -21.78 -2.21
CA LEU A 189 6.02 -21.44 -0.88
C LEU A 189 4.91 -22.39 -0.39
N ALA A 190 3.95 -22.72 -1.25
CA ALA A 190 2.89 -23.66 -0.91
C ALA A 190 3.44 -25.07 -0.65
N ASN A 191 4.35 -25.56 -1.49
CA ASN A 191 4.99 -26.87 -1.33
C ASN A 191 5.79 -26.93 -0.02
N THR A 192 6.64 -25.94 0.23
CA THR A 192 7.44 -25.87 1.46
C THR A 192 6.56 -25.84 2.70
N LEU A 193 5.48 -25.06 2.72
CA LEU A 193 4.53 -25.01 3.84
C LEU A 193 3.75 -26.33 4.03
N CYS A 194 3.39 -27.03 2.95
CA CYS A 194 2.72 -28.34 3.03
C CYS A 194 3.65 -29.45 3.56
N LEU A 195 4.94 -29.37 3.24
CA LEU A 195 5.96 -30.31 3.71
C LEU A 195 6.46 -29.97 5.11
N TYR A 196 6.28 -28.73 5.55
CA TYR A 196 6.66 -28.26 6.88
C TYR A 196 5.79 -28.94 7.95
N LYS A 197 6.38 -29.86 8.73
CA LYS A 197 5.77 -30.61 9.86
C LYS A 197 4.70 -31.67 9.52
N SER A 198 4.76 -32.32 8.35
CA SER A 198 4.03 -33.59 8.15
C SER A 198 4.47 -34.72 9.12
N SER A 199 5.52 -34.51 9.92
CA SER A 199 6.02 -35.40 10.97
C SER A 199 5.42 -35.21 12.38
N GLU A 200 4.59 -34.20 12.67
CA GLU A 200 4.07 -33.97 14.05
C GLU A 200 2.54 -33.86 14.20
N ILE A 201 1.75 -34.00 13.13
CA ILE A 201 0.29 -33.92 13.26
C ILE A 201 -0.28 -35.28 13.67
N VAL A 202 -0.41 -35.50 14.98
CA VAL A 202 -1.34 -36.50 15.52
C VAL A 202 -2.73 -36.15 15.00
N ARG A 203 -3.30 -37.03 14.17
CA ARG A 203 -4.64 -36.84 13.60
C ARG A 203 -5.65 -36.67 14.73
N ARG A 204 -6.15 -35.46 14.97
CA ARG A 204 -7.43 -35.24 15.69
C ARG A 204 -8.58 -35.67 14.77
N GLY A 205 -8.72 -36.97 14.61
CA GLY A 205 -9.94 -37.57 14.08
C GLY A 205 -10.98 -37.73 15.20
N ARG A 206 -12.26 -37.73 14.83
CA ARG A 206 -13.32 -38.24 15.69
C ARG A 206 -13.02 -39.73 15.96
N LEU A 207 -12.87 -40.09 17.22
CA LEU A 207 -12.70 -41.48 17.66
C LEU A 207 -13.80 -42.34 17.01
N SER A 208 -13.42 -43.49 16.45
CA SER A 208 -14.39 -44.40 15.84
C SER A 208 -15.26 -45.01 16.94
N THR A 209 -16.52 -45.33 16.61
CA THR A 209 -17.47 -45.96 17.55
C THR A 209 -16.91 -47.23 18.19
N GLN A 210 -16.05 -47.98 17.47
CA GLN A 210 -15.41 -49.19 17.98
C GLN A 210 -14.43 -48.93 19.14
N SER A 211 -13.73 -47.79 19.13
CA SER A 211 -12.86 -47.37 20.24
C SER A 211 -13.66 -47.01 21.50
N ILE A 212 -14.82 -46.37 21.32
CA ILE A 212 -15.74 -46.01 22.41
C ILE A 212 -16.34 -47.29 23.04
N ASP A 213 -16.77 -48.24 22.23
CA ASP A 213 -17.36 -49.50 22.72
C ASP A 213 -16.35 -50.39 23.45
N ARG A 214 -15.06 -50.31 23.14
CA ARG A 214 -14.01 -51.00 23.89
C ARG A 214 -13.75 -50.32 25.24
N GLU A 215 -13.78 -48.99 25.28
CA GLU A 215 -13.57 -48.23 26.50
C GLU A 215 -14.75 -48.37 27.49
N ILE A 216 -15.99 -48.40 26.99
CA ILE A 216 -17.19 -48.67 27.80
C ILE A 216 -17.15 -50.10 28.37
N ARG A 217 -16.68 -51.09 27.59
CA ARG A 217 -16.51 -52.47 28.07
C ARG A 217 -15.40 -52.60 29.12
N GLY A 218 -14.30 -51.86 28.99
CA GLY A 218 -13.22 -51.81 29.98
C GLY A 218 -13.64 -51.15 31.30
N LYS A 219 -14.52 -50.15 31.26
CA LYS A 219 -15.03 -49.49 32.49
C LYS A 219 -16.11 -50.29 33.22
N LYS A 220 -16.80 -51.22 32.55
CA LYS A 220 -17.80 -52.10 33.19
C LYS A 220 -17.20 -53.20 34.07
N THR A 221 -15.91 -53.49 33.96
CA THR A 221 -15.24 -54.52 34.77
C THR A 221 -14.62 -53.98 36.08
N GLN A 222 -14.63 -52.66 36.30
CA GLN A 222 -14.20 -52.03 37.56
C GLN A 222 -15.42 -51.55 38.35
N GLY A 223 -16.11 -52.46 39.03
CA GLY A 223 -17.21 -52.07 39.90
C GLY A 223 -18.07 -53.22 40.40
N THR A 224 -17.48 -54.15 41.15
CA THR A 224 -18.25 -55.00 42.08
C THR A 224 -17.74 -54.71 43.48
N TYR A 225 -18.47 -53.87 44.21
CA TYR A 225 -18.39 -53.79 45.65
C TYR A 225 -19.12 -55.02 46.20
N GLU A 226 -18.37 -56.03 46.65
CA GLU A 226 -18.90 -57.11 47.45
C GLU A 226 -19.36 -56.55 48.80
N ALA A 227 -20.67 -56.59 49.05
CA ALA A 227 -21.20 -56.34 50.38
C ALA A 227 -20.89 -57.55 51.26
N SER A 228 -20.10 -57.36 52.32
CA SER A 228 -19.83 -58.41 53.32
C SER A 228 -21.11 -58.76 54.09
N PRO A 229 -21.40 -60.04 54.36
CA PRO A 229 -22.56 -60.44 55.15
C PRO A 229 -22.35 -60.15 56.64
N LYS A 230 -23.48 -60.00 57.34
CA LYS A 230 -23.66 -59.59 58.74
C LYS A 230 -22.88 -60.39 59.76
#